data_AF-A0A9Q0ZCK7-F1
#
_entry.id   AF-A0A9Q0ZCK7-F1
#
_cell.length_a   1.000
_cell.length_b   1.000
_cell.length_c   1.000
_cell.angle_alpha   90.00
_cell.angle_beta   90.00
_cell.angle_gamma   90.00
#
_symmetry.space_group_name_H-M   'P 1'
#
loop_
_entity.id
_entity.type
_entity.pdbx_description
1 polymer ?
#
loop_
_entity_poly.entity_id
_entity_poly.type
_entity_poly.pdbx_seq_one_letter_code
_entity_poly.pdbx_strand_id
1 'polypeptide(L)'
;MGWLSRFLAAVAFFAAGVLFSPETLGSNSVTHLSAYLKLAHLLCFSTAFGAALWVTFIGGIIMFKNLPRHQFGNLQSKMFPAYFSLVGICCAISVAAFVSPIIFVFTPMTIEVMKQRHKVEREENIGTEIGRSKNKEVAKANPKLAAMNKKFGMIHALSSLANIMSFGGLAMHSWYLAGKMNL
;
A
#
# COMPACT_ATOMS: atom_id res chain seq x y z
N MET A 1 -9.27 -14.08 -15.71
CA MET A 1 -8.67 -13.51 -14.48
C MET A 1 -9.63 -13.72 -13.33
N GLY A 2 -9.42 -14.74 -12.49
CA GLY A 2 -10.35 -15.11 -11.40
C GLY A 2 -10.49 -14.09 -10.27
N TRP A 3 -9.71 -13.01 -10.25
CA TRP A 3 -9.91 -11.93 -9.27
C TRP A 3 -11.19 -11.15 -9.58
N LEU A 4 -11.47 -10.86 -10.86
CA LEU A 4 -12.57 -9.96 -11.22
C LEU A 4 -13.93 -10.56 -10.83
N SER A 5 -14.09 -11.87 -11.00
CA SER A 5 -15.30 -12.59 -10.56
C SER A 5 -15.43 -12.61 -9.03
N ARG A 6 -14.33 -12.74 -8.29
CA ARG A 6 -14.32 -12.70 -6.82
C ARG A 6 -14.61 -11.30 -6.28
N PHE A 7 -14.13 -10.27 -6.96
CA PHE A 7 -14.42 -8.87 -6.65
C PHE A 7 -15.89 -8.53 -6.94
N LEU A 8 -16.41 -8.92 -8.11
CA LEU A 8 -17.82 -8.76 -8.47
C LEU A 8 -18.74 -9.51 -7.50
N ALA A 9 -18.36 -10.72 -7.08
CA ALA A 9 -19.10 -11.46 -6.06
C ALA A 9 -19.12 -10.70 -4.73
N ALA A 10 -17.98 -10.18 -4.26
CA ALA A 10 -17.92 -9.40 -3.03
C ALA A 10 -18.80 -8.12 -3.10
N VAL A 11 -18.80 -7.43 -4.23
CA VAL A 11 -19.67 -6.26 -4.48
C VAL A 11 -21.15 -6.66 -4.53
N ALA A 12 -21.48 -7.79 -5.15
CA ALA A 12 -22.86 -8.29 -5.22
C ALA A 12 -23.40 -8.71 -3.84
N PHE A 13 -22.59 -9.39 -3.02
CA PHE A 13 -22.95 -9.72 -1.64
C PHE A 13 -23.12 -8.47 -0.78
N PHE A 14 -22.29 -7.44 -1.00
CA PHE A 14 -22.42 -6.16 -0.31
C PHE A 14 -23.70 -5.41 -0.72
N ALA A 15 -24.01 -5.36 -2.02
CA ALA A 15 -25.25 -4.76 -2.51
C ALA A 15 -26.50 -5.48 -2.00
N ALA A 16 -26.48 -6.82 -1.93
CA ALA A 16 -27.54 -7.61 -1.33
C ALA A 16 -27.69 -7.32 0.18
N GLY A 17 -26.58 -7.26 0.92
CA GLY A 17 -26.61 -6.92 2.36
C GLY A 17 -27.20 -5.54 2.65
N VAL A 18 -26.97 -4.56 1.76
CA VAL A 18 -27.57 -3.23 1.83
C VAL A 18 -29.07 -3.27 1.49
N LEU A 19 -29.47 -3.97 0.43
CA LEU A 19 -30.86 -4.04 -0.02
C LEU A 19 -31.79 -4.78 0.96
N PHE A 20 -31.26 -5.79 1.66
CA PHE A 20 -32.00 -6.65 2.58
C PHE A 20 -31.80 -6.28 4.06
N SER A 21 -31.12 -5.16 4.36
CA SER A 21 -31.00 -4.70 5.75
C SER A 21 -32.36 -4.24 6.27
N PRO A 22 -32.88 -4.81 7.38
CA PRO A 22 -34.22 -4.53 7.90
C PRO A 22 -34.45 -3.07 8.31
N GLU A 23 -33.38 -2.28 8.45
CA GLU A 23 -33.48 -0.85 8.70
C GLU A 23 -34.02 -0.07 7.50
N THR A 24 -33.86 -0.57 6.26
CA THR A 24 -34.30 0.08 5.00
C THR A 24 -35.81 0.34 4.90
N LEU A 25 -36.61 -0.31 5.76
CA LEU A 25 -38.08 -0.24 5.77
C LEU A 25 -38.65 0.75 6.80
N GLY A 26 -37.81 1.36 7.66
CA GLY A 26 -38.24 2.30 8.71
C GLY A 26 -38.01 3.77 8.31
N SER A 27 -39.08 4.57 8.27
CA SER A 27 -39.08 6.00 7.91
C SER A 27 -38.17 6.84 8.82
N ASN A 28 -37.00 7.28 8.32
CA ASN A 28 -36.23 8.47 8.73
C ASN A 28 -34.98 8.65 7.83
N SER A 29 -35.02 9.47 6.78
CA SER A 29 -33.92 9.60 5.79
C SER A 29 -32.53 9.89 6.40
N VAL A 30 -32.51 10.56 7.55
CA VAL A 30 -31.29 10.91 8.30
C VAL A 30 -30.65 9.67 8.97
N THR A 31 -31.43 8.71 9.46
CA THR A 31 -30.89 7.49 10.09
C THR A 31 -30.29 6.54 9.05
N HIS A 32 -30.93 6.42 7.88
CA HIS A 32 -30.40 5.68 6.73
C HIS A 32 -29.08 6.27 6.24
N LEU A 33 -29.01 7.60 6.07
CA LEU A 33 -27.78 8.27 5.68
C LEU A 33 -26.65 8.03 6.69
N SER A 34 -26.95 8.08 7.98
CA SER A 34 -25.98 7.76 9.05
C SER A 34 -25.47 6.31 8.96
N ALA A 35 -26.36 5.34 8.71
CA ALA A 35 -25.99 3.94 8.53
C ALA A 35 -25.09 3.74 7.30
N TYR A 36 -25.44 4.33 6.16
CA TYR A 36 -24.62 4.27 4.95
C TYR A 36 -23.24 4.89 5.14
N LEU A 37 -23.15 6.03 5.83
CA LEU A 37 -21.87 6.68 6.12
C LEU A 37 -20.99 5.83 7.05
N LYS A 38 -21.57 5.22 8.10
CA LYS A 38 -20.85 4.30 8.99
C LYS A 38 -20.35 3.05 8.24
N LEU A 39 -21.18 2.47 7.38
CA LEU A 39 -20.80 1.34 6.53
C LEU A 39 -19.70 1.71 5.54
N ALA A 40 -19.82 2.84 4.85
CA ALA A 40 -18.80 3.34 3.93
C ALA A 40 -17.47 3.59 4.63
N HIS A 41 -17.51 4.22 5.81
CA HIS A 41 -16.34 4.43 6.66
C HIS A 41 -15.69 3.10 7.04
N LEU A 42 -16.46 2.13 7.54
CA LEU A 42 -15.96 0.83 8.00
C LEU A 42 -15.36 0.01 6.85
N LEU A 43 -16.00 0.02 5.68
CA LEU A 43 -15.53 -0.68 4.49
C LEU A 43 -14.22 -0.08 3.97
N CYS A 44 -14.15 1.24 3.86
CA CYS A 44 -12.94 1.95 3.43
C CYS A 44 -11.80 1.74 4.42
N PHE A 45 -12.09 1.85 5.72
CA PHE A 45 -11.11 1.62 6.77
C PHE A 45 -10.55 0.18 6.73
N SER A 46 -11.43 -0.82 6.66
CA SER A 46 -11.03 -2.24 6.61
C SER A 46 -10.23 -2.56 5.36
N THR A 47 -10.60 -1.97 4.22
CA THR A 47 -9.87 -2.12 2.96
C THR A 47 -8.48 -1.50 3.07
N ALA A 48 -8.36 -0.28 3.61
CA ALA A 48 -7.08 0.38 3.80
C ALA A 48 -6.17 -0.39 4.77
N PHE A 49 -6.70 -0.84 5.91
CA PHE A 49 -5.96 -1.62 6.90
C PHE A 49 -5.48 -2.96 6.34
N GLY A 50 -6.36 -3.72 5.68
CA GLY A 50 -6.03 -5.00 5.07
C GLY A 50 -5.01 -4.87 3.94
N ALA A 51 -5.17 -3.87 3.06
CA ALA A 51 -4.21 -3.59 2.01
C ALA A 51 -2.84 -3.21 2.58
N ALA A 52 -2.80 -2.36 3.61
CA ALA A 52 -1.56 -1.94 4.26
C ALA A 52 -0.82 -3.11 4.92
N LEU A 53 -1.56 -3.98 5.62
CA LEU A 53 -1.01 -5.20 6.21
C LEU A 53 -0.42 -6.12 5.12
N TRP A 54 -1.20 -6.40 4.07
CA TRP A 54 -0.78 -7.30 3.01
C TRP A 54 0.44 -6.78 2.26
N VAL A 55 0.42 -5.54 1.76
CA VAL A 55 1.50 -4.98 0.95
C VAL A 55 2.80 -4.83 1.75
N THR A 56 2.70 -4.42 3.03
CA THR A 56 3.87 -4.15 3.87
C THR A 56 4.52 -5.43 4.38
N PHE A 57 3.74 -6.35 4.95
CA PHE A 57 4.29 -7.48 5.71
C PHE A 57 4.30 -8.79 4.94
N ILE A 58 3.46 -8.94 3.91
CA ILE A 58 3.31 -10.22 3.19
C ILE A 58 3.83 -10.09 1.76
N GLY A 59 3.12 -9.30 0.93
CA GLY A 59 3.42 -9.13 -0.49
C GLY A 59 4.82 -8.60 -0.74
N GLY A 60 5.23 -7.55 -0.01
CA GLY A 60 6.58 -6.98 -0.11
C GLY A 60 7.70 -8.00 0.14
N ILE A 61 7.57 -8.81 1.20
CA ILE A 61 8.57 -9.80 1.59
C ILE A 61 8.61 -10.96 0.59
N ILE A 62 7.45 -11.47 0.17
CA ILE A 62 7.36 -12.55 -0.81
C ILE A 62 8.02 -12.12 -2.13
N MET A 63 7.68 -10.93 -2.64
CA MET A 63 8.27 -10.44 -3.88
C MET A 63 9.79 -10.22 -3.76
N PHE A 64 10.26 -9.69 -2.63
CA PHE A 64 11.70 -9.47 -2.40
C PHE A 64 12.50 -10.78 -2.36
N LYS A 65 11.92 -11.84 -1.79
CA LYS A 65 12.57 -13.14 -1.63
C LYS A 65 12.53 -14.01 -2.89
N ASN A 66 11.62 -13.74 -3.83
CA ASN A 66 11.35 -14.66 -4.94
C ASN A 66 11.55 -14.04 -6.33
N LEU A 67 11.66 -12.71 -6.45
CA LEU A 67 11.86 -12.05 -7.74
C LEU A 67 13.30 -11.54 -7.89
N PRO A 68 13.90 -11.67 -9.10
CA PRO A 68 15.09 -10.93 -9.47
C PRO A 68 14.88 -9.43 -9.26
N ARG A 69 15.91 -8.75 -8.75
CA ARG A 69 15.83 -7.34 -8.32
C ARG A 69 15.26 -6.39 -9.37
N HIS A 70 15.62 -6.54 -10.66
CA HIS A 70 15.05 -5.74 -11.74
C HIS A 70 13.55 -6.01 -11.97
N GLN A 71 13.14 -7.28 -11.90
CA GLN A 71 11.73 -7.66 -12.03
C GLN A 71 10.91 -7.18 -10.83
N PHE A 72 11.45 -7.33 -9.63
CA PHE A 72 10.89 -6.82 -8.39
C PHE A 72 10.61 -5.32 -8.48
N GLY A 73 11.60 -4.53 -8.89
CA GLY A 73 11.43 -3.09 -9.02
C GLY A 73 10.43 -2.70 -10.13
N ASN A 74 10.46 -3.41 -11.26
CA ASN A 74 9.46 -3.18 -12.32
C ASN A 74 8.03 -3.44 -11.82
N LEU A 75 7.83 -4.52 -11.07
CA LEU A 75 6.54 -4.85 -10.47
C LEU A 75 6.13 -3.81 -9.43
N GLN A 76 7.04 -3.41 -8.52
CA GLN A 76 6.78 -2.34 -7.55
C GLN A 76 6.37 -1.03 -8.22
N SER A 77 7.03 -0.63 -9.32
CA SER A 77 6.74 0.63 -10.01
C SER A 77 5.31 0.74 -10.54
N LYS A 78 4.65 -0.40 -10.77
CA LYS A 78 3.25 -0.48 -11.22
C LYS A 78 2.29 -0.74 -10.06
N MET A 79 2.69 -1.57 -9.10
CA MET A 79 1.86 -1.94 -7.97
C MET A 79 1.70 -0.79 -6.97
N PHE A 80 2.77 -0.05 -6.69
CA PHE A 80 2.76 1.02 -5.68
C PHE A 80 1.79 2.15 -6.02
N PRO A 81 1.76 2.72 -7.24
CA PRO A 81 0.76 3.74 -7.59
C PRO A 81 -0.68 3.25 -7.39
N ALA A 82 -0.99 2.02 -7.80
CA ALA A 82 -2.34 1.45 -7.63
C ALA A 82 -2.70 1.26 -6.14
N TYR A 83 -1.77 0.71 -5.35
CA TYR A 83 -1.95 0.54 -3.90
C TYR A 83 -2.16 1.88 -3.19
N PHE A 84 -1.31 2.88 -3.46
CA PHE A 84 -1.39 4.16 -2.79
C PHE A 84 -2.64 4.95 -3.18
N SER A 85 -3.10 4.86 -4.43
CA SER A 85 -4.38 5.44 -4.85
C SER A 85 -5.56 4.82 -4.11
N LEU A 86 -5.60 3.49 -4.00
CA LEU A 86 -6.65 2.78 -3.26
C LEU A 86 -6.70 3.21 -1.80
N VAL A 87 -5.55 3.15 -1.11
CA VAL A 87 -5.46 3.53 0.31
C VAL A 87 -5.77 5.01 0.50
N GLY A 88 -5.31 5.89 -0.40
CA GLY A 88 -5.58 7.32 -0.36
C GLY A 88 -7.09 7.63 -0.45
N ILE A 89 -7.80 7.00 -1.38
CA ILE A 89 -9.26 7.15 -1.53
C ILE A 89 -9.97 6.62 -0.27
N CYS A 90 -9.60 5.43 0.20
CA CYS A 90 -10.22 4.85 1.38
C CYS A 90 -10.00 5.71 2.64
N CYS A 91 -8.79 6.22 2.87
CA CYS A 91 -8.50 7.09 4.01
C CYS A 91 -9.21 8.44 3.92
N ALA A 92 -9.35 9.01 2.71
CA ALA A 92 -10.11 10.23 2.49
C ALA A 92 -11.60 10.05 2.83
N ILE A 93 -12.20 8.94 2.42
CA ILE A 93 -13.60 8.59 2.74
C ILE A 93 -13.78 8.34 4.23
N SER A 94 -12.81 7.70 4.88
CA SER A 94 -12.87 7.40 6.32
C SER A 94 -12.55 8.60 7.22
N VAL A 95 -12.20 9.79 6.70
CA VAL A 95 -11.71 10.94 7.51
C VAL A 95 -10.52 10.54 8.42
N ALA A 96 -9.92 9.38 8.17
CA ALA A 96 -8.73 8.89 8.85
C ALA A 96 -7.54 9.60 8.20
N ALA A 97 -7.34 10.85 8.61
CA ALA A 97 -6.40 11.82 8.05
C ALA A 97 -4.92 11.48 8.31
N PHE A 98 -4.50 10.27 7.92
CA PHE A 98 -3.10 9.86 7.86
C PHE A 98 -2.62 9.62 6.42
N VAL A 99 -3.29 10.21 5.43
CA VAL A 99 -2.73 10.38 4.07
C VAL A 99 -1.66 11.48 4.15
N SER A 100 -0.54 11.14 4.76
CA SER A 100 0.59 12.05 4.98
C SER A 100 1.49 12.07 3.72
N PRO A 101 2.21 13.18 3.42
CA PRO A 101 3.11 13.42 2.27
C PRO A 101 4.05 12.31 1.77
N ILE A 102 4.15 11.18 2.47
CA ILE A 102 4.73 9.90 2.04
C ILE A 102 4.35 9.53 0.62
N ILE A 103 3.06 9.56 0.33
CA ILE A 103 2.49 9.02 -0.90
C ILE A 103 2.90 9.84 -2.12
N PHE A 104 2.84 11.17 -2.00
CA PHE A 104 3.11 12.08 -3.12
C PHE A 104 4.60 12.42 -3.29
N VAL A 105 5.39 12.37 -2.21
CA VAL A 105 6.82 12.76 -2.26
C VAL A 105 7.72 11.55 -2.41
N PHE A 106 7.55 10.51 -1.59
CA PHE A 106 8.50 9.41 -1.54
C PHE A 106 8.28 8.37 -2.65
N THR A 107 7.04 8.15 -3.08
CA THR A 107 6.73 7.20 -4.17
C THR A 107 7.41 7.57 -5.50
N PRO A 108 7.20 8.78 -6.06
CA PRO A 108 7.87 9.14 -7.33
C PRO A 108 9.39 9.19 -7.17
N MET A 109 9.89 9.67 -6.02
CA MET A 109 11.32 9.73 -5.73
C MET A 109 11.97 8.34 -5.68
N THR A 110 11.31 7.36 -5.04
CA THR A 110 11.82 5.98 -4.94
C THR A 110 11.85 5.32 -6.31
N ILE A 111 10.78 5.48 -7.11
CA ILE A 111 10.69 4.93 -8.45
C ILE A 111 11.79 5.50 -9.35
N GLU A 112 12.03 6.82 -9.29
CA GLU A 112 13.05 7.47 -10.11
C GLU A 112 14.46 7.00 -9.75
N VAL A 113 14.80 6.97 -8.45
CA VAL A 113 16.11 6.47 -8.00
C VAL A 113 16.29 5.00 -8.37
N MET A 114 15.23 4.19 -8.29
CA MET A 114 15.28 2.79 -8.69
C MET A 114 15.47 2.62 -10.21
N LYS A 115 14.81 3.42 -11.05
CA LYS A 115 15.00 3.40 -12.51
C LYS A 115 16.42 3.78 -12.89
N GLN A 116 16.96 4.86 -12.30
CA GLN A 116 18.35 5.26 -12.52
C GLN A 116 19.30 4.16 -12.10
N ARG A 117 19.05 3.53 -10.93
CA ARG A 117 19.87 2.43 -10.43
C ARG A 117 19.83 1.20 -11.33
N HIS A 118 18.67 0.81 -11.83
CA HIS A 118 18.57 -0.31 -12.77
C HIS A 118 19.29 -0.02 -14.09
N LYS A 119 19.34 1.24 -14.54
CA LYS A 119 20.10 1.61 -15.74
C LYS A 119 21.60 1.35 -15.54
N VAL A 120 22.17 1.87 -14.45
CA VAL A 120 23.59 1.66 -14.13
C VAL A 120 23.89 0.18 -13.83
N GLU A 121 23.00 -0.52 -13.13
CA GLU A 121 23.17 -1.95 -12.87
C GLU A 121 23.21 -2.78 -14.16
N ARG A 122 22.43 -2.42 -15.19
CA ARG A 122 22.49 -3.08 -16.51
C ARG A 122 23.78 -2.79 -17.28
N GLU A 123 24.29 -1.56 -17.19
CA GLU A 123 25.57 -1.18 -17.80
C GLU A 123 26.74 -1.97 -17.19
N GLU A 124 26.64 -2.32 -15.91
CA GLU A 124 27.65 -3.08 -15.15
C GLU A 124 27.38 -4.60 -15.11
N ASN A 125 26.39 -5.11 -15.86
CA ASN A 125 25.97 -6.53 -15.88
C ASN A 125 25.63 -7.13 -14.49
N ILE A 126 25.01 -6.34 -13.61
CA ILE A 126 24.56 -6.74 -12.26
C ILE A 126 23.04 -6.53 -12.08
N GLY A 127 22.47 -6.98 -10.96
CA GLY A 127 21.07 -6.72 -10.60
C GLY A 127 20.08 -7.81 -11.00
N THR A 128 20.57 -8.98 -11.40
CA THR A 128 19.78 -10.20 -11.62
C THR A 128 19.64 -11.03 -10.34
N GLU A 129 20.37 -10.68 -9.27
CA GLU A 129 20.29 -11.38 -8.00
C GLU A 129 18.90 -11.26 -7.34
N ILE A 130 18.53 -12.30 -6.61
CA ILE A 130 17.32 -12.35 -5.77
C ILE A 130 17.69 -11.90 -4.36
N GLY A 131 16.87 -11.03 -3.77
CA GLY A 131 17.06 -10.51 -2.42
C GLY A 131 18.04 -9.33 -2.34
N ARG A 132 19.00 -9.40 -1.40
CA ARG A 132 19.95 -8.29 -1.15
C ARG A 132 20.92 -8.11 -2.31
N SER A 133 21.26 -6.85 -2.62
CA SER A 133 22.23 -6.59 -3.68
C SER A 133 23.61 -7.12 -3.30
N LYS A 134 24.26 -7.78 -4.26
CA LYS A 134 25.63 -8.31 -4.12
C LYS A 134 26.68 -7.40 -4.77
N ASN A 135 26.29 -6.17 -5.12
CA ASN A 135 27.08 -5.19 -5.87
C ASN A 135 28.17 -4.44 -5.07
N LYS A 136 28.66 -4.99 -3.95
CA LYS A 136 29.62 -4.28 -3.07
C LYS A 136 30.96 -4.00 -3.76
N GLU A 137 31.44 -4.91 -4.59
CA GLU A 137 32.73 -4.76 -5.28
C GLU A 137 32.64 -3.76 -6.44
N VAL A 138 31.61 -3.89 -7.28
CA VAL A 138 31.32 -2.95 -8.37
C VAL A 138 31.06 -1.53 -7.84
N ALA A 139 30.39 -1.41 -6.68
CA ALA A 139 30.18 -0.11 -6.05
C ALA A 139 31.48 0.54 -5.51
N LYS A 140 32.53 -0.23 -5.22
CA LYS A 140 33.84 0.34 -4.86
C LYS A 140 34.54 0.94 -6.08
N ALA A 141 34.36 0.34 -7.26
CA ALA A 141 34.95 0.81 -8.51
C ALA A 141 34.15 1.96 -9.15
N ASN A 142 32.83 2.02 -8.93
CA ASN A 142 31.94 3.00 -9.54
C ASN A 142 31.34 3.98 -8.50
N PRO A 143 31.88 5.22 -8.38
CA PRO A 143 31.41 6.20 -7.40
C PRO A 143 29.97 6.66 -7.64
N LYS A 144 29.48 6.60 -8.90
CA LYS A 144 28.08 6.91 -9.25
C LYS A 144 27.14 5.86 -8.66
N LEU A 145 27.50 4.57 -8.77
CA LEU A 145 26.73 3.47 -8.19
C LEU A 145 26.73 3.53 -6.65
N ALA A 146 27.86 3.88 -6.02
CA ALA A 146 27.94 4.06 -4.57
C ALA A 146 27.01 5.18 -4.06
N ALA A 147 27.03 6.35 -4.71
CA ALA A 147 26.16 7.46 -4.37
C ALA A 147 24.68 7.09 -4.53
N MET A 148 24.33 6.37 -5.59
CA MET A 148 22.96 5.90 -5.83
C MET A 148 22.50 4.84 -4.82
N ASN A 149 23.38 3.92 -4.42
CA ASN A 149 23.09 2.96 -3.35
C ASN A 149 22.79 3.67 -2.03
N LYS A 150 23.57 4.69 -1.67
CA LYS A 150 23.35 5.50 -0.47
C LYS A 150 22.00 6.24 -0.53
N LYS A 151 21.72 6.93 -1.66
CA LYS A 151 20.47 7.66 -1.87
C LYS A 151 19.26 6.73 -1.82
N PHE A 152 19.32 5.58 -2.48
CA PHE A 152 18.29 4.56 -2.43
C PHE A 152 18.06 4.05 -1.00
N GLY A 153 19.12 3.71 -0.27
CA GLY A 153 19.01 3.24 1.11
C GLY A 153 18.35 4.27 2.04
N MET A 154 18.72 5.55 1.90
CA MET A 154 18.14 6.64 2.67
C MET A 154 16.64 6.83 2.37
N ILE A 155 16.26 6.90 1.10
CA ILE A 155 14.86 7.07 0.69
C ILE A 155 14.03 5.87 1.14
N HIS A 156 14.55 4.65 0.95
CA HIS A 156 13.87 3.42 1.36
C HIS A 156 13.67 3.36 2.87
N ALA A 157 14.68 3.73 3.67
CA ALA A 157 14.57 3.75 5.12
C ALA A 157 13.51 4.76 5.59
N LEU A 158 13.56 5.99 5.06
CA LEU A 158 12.58 7.03 5.36
C LEU A 158 11.17 6.60 4.98
N SER A 159 10.97 6.10 3.75
CA SER A 159 9.65 5.65 3.26
C SER A 159 9.10 4.47 4.06
N SER A 160 9.96 3.54 4.49
CA SER A 160 9.56 2.37 5.27
C SER A 160 9.14 2.76 6.68
N LEU A 161 9.88 3.65 7.33
CA LEU A 161 9.52 4.22 8.64
C LEU A 161 8.17 4.93 8.57
N ALA A 162 8.02 5.78 7.56
CA ALA A 162 6.79 6.45 7.23
C ALA A 162 5.59 5.49 7.10
N ASN A 163 5.76 4.43 6.31
CA ASN A 163 4.72 3.42 6.10
C ASN A 163 4.37 2.65 7.40
N ILE A 164 5.36 2.34 8.24
CA ILE A 164 5.14 1.70 9.55
C ILE A 164 4.38 2.64 10.49
N MET A 165 4.73 3.94 10.53
CA MET A 165 4.00 4.92 11.34
C MET A 165 2.54 5.07 10.88
N SER A 166 2.31 5.12 9.56
CA SER A 166 0.95 5.12 9.00
C SER A 166 0.17 3.87 9.37
N PHE A 167 0.79 2.68 9.29
CA PHE A 167 0.14 1.44 9.73
C PHE A 167 -0.17 1.46 11.23
N GLY A 168 0.75 1.96 12.07
CA GLY A 168 0.53 2.15 13.51
C GLY A 168 -0.66 3.07 13.80
N GLY A 169 -0.80 4.17 13.06
CA GLY A 169 -1.97 5.05 13.14
C GLY A 169 -3.28 4.35 12.78
N LEU A 170 -3.29 3.57 11.68
CA LEU A 170 -4.45 2.74 11.31
C LEU A 170 -4.78 1.69 12.38
N ALA A 171 -3.78 1.04 12.97
CA ALA A 171 -3.97 0.06 14.03
C ALA A 171 -4.53 0.69 15.32
N MET A 172 -4.03 1.86 15.73
CA MET A 172 -4.59 2.59 16.87
C MET A 172 -6.04 3.02 16.62
N HIS A 173 -6.36 3.46 15.40
CA HIS A 173 -7.73 3.79 15.03
C HIS A 173 -8.64 2.54 15.03
N SER A 174 -8.13 1.39 14.57
CA SER A 174 -8.83 0.10 14.66
C SER A 174 -9.17 -0.24 16.11
N TRP A 175 -8.21 -0.08 17.02
CA TRP A 175 -8.41 -0.31 18.45
C TRP A 175 -9.45 0.63 19.05
N TYR A 176 -9.38 1.92 18.69
CA TYR A 176 -10.36 2.92 19.13
C TYR A 176 -11.79 2.58 18.66
N LEU A 177 -11.95 2.18 17.39
CA LEU A 177 -13.24 1.73 16.85
C LEU A 177 -13.76 0.49 17.59
N ALA A 178 -12.90 -0.50 17.82
CA ALA A 178 -13.28 -1.71 18.55
C ALA A 178 -13.79 -1.39 19.97
N GLY A 179 -13.18 -0.43 20.66
CA GLY A 179 -13.64 0.02 21.98
C GLY A 179 -14.93 0.85 21.99
N LYS A 180 -15.37 1.36 20.83
CA LYS A 180 -16.64 2.09 20.66
C LYS A 180 -17.77 1.20 20.15
N MET A 181 -17.45 0.00 19.66
CA MET A 181 -18.43 -1.01 19.33
C MET A 181 -18.91 -1.65 20.64
N ASN A 182 -20.09 -1.24 21.11
CA ASN A 182 -20.79 -1.98 22.16
C ASN A 182 -21.19 -3.34 21.54
N LEU A 183 -20.48 -4.40 21.92
CA LEU A 183 -20.84 -5.80 21.67
C LEU A 183 -21.92 -6.25 22.66
#